data_AF-A0A1B2A9U8-F1
#
_entry.id   AF-A0A1B2A9U8-F1
#
_cell.length_a   1.000
_cell.length_b   1.000
_cell.length_c   1.000
_cell.angle_alpha   90.00
_cell.angle_beta   90.00
_cell.angle_gamma   90.00
#
_symmetry.space_group_name_H-M   'P 1'
#
loop_
_entity.id
_entity.type
_entity.pdbx_description
1 polymer ?
#
loop_
_entity_poly.entity_id
_entity_poly.type
_entity_poly.pdbx_seq_one_letter_code
_entity_poly.pdbx_strand_id
1 'polypeptide(L)'
;MEIPSATDWSFPTLGPAFEANEYVGIDDTLDTKLAALACYRKVMRPFPHPRSEEAIRGLAAVRGAECGLGHAEAFQTVFSTWMD
;
A
#
# COMPACT_ATOMS: atom_id res chain seq x y z
N MET A 1 3.97 7.10 1.20
CA MET A 1 2.94 6.07 1.04
C MET A 1 3.45 5.03 0.08
N GLU A 2 3.39 3.76 0.45
CA GLU A 2 3.69 2.66 -0.46
C GLU A 2 2.61 2.52 -1.54
N ILE A 3 3.00 2.47 -2.81
CA ILE A 3 2.09 2.24 -3.93
C ILE A 3 2.67 1.19 -4.87
N PRO A 4 1.99 0.05 -5.11
CA PRO A 4 2.47 -0.95 -6.05
C PRO A 4 2.52 -0.36 -7.47
N SER A 5 3.65 -0.56 -8.16
CA SER A 5 3.76 -0.22 -9.58
C SER A 5 2.94 -1.19 -10.41
N ALA A 6 2.37 -0.73 -11.53
CA ALA A 6 1.67 -1.61 -12.47
C ALA A 6 2.62 -2.62 -13.15
N THR A 7 3.93 -2.36 -13.14
CA THR A 7 4.96 -3.28 -13.67
C THR A 7 5.74 -3.99 -12.59
N ASP A 8 5.56 -3.60 -11.32
CA ASP A 8 6.37 -4.02 -10.17
C ASP A 8 7.90 -3.98 -10.41
N TRP A 9 8.34 -3.08 -11.29
CA TRP A 9 9.72 -3.04 -11.73
C TRP A 9 10.58 -2.27 -10.72
N SER A 10 11.45 -2.97 -10.02
CA SER A 10 12.47 -2.37 -9.15
C SER A 10 13.79 -3.14 -9.29
N PHE A 11 14.91 -2.40 -9.38
CA PHE A 11 16.24 -3.00 -9.34
C PHE A 11 16.83 -2.78 -7.94
N PRO A 12 17.30 -3.83 -7.25
CA PRO A 12 17.87 -3.72 -5.91
C PRO A 12 19.06 -2.75 -5.80
N THR A 13 19.71 -2.46 -6.93
CA THR A 13 20.92 -1.64 -7.00
C THR A 13 20.69 -0.16 -7.25
N LEU A 14 19.45 0.28 -7.54
CA LEU A 14 19.17 1.66 -7.95
C LEU A 14 18.80 2.62 -6.80
N GLY A 15 18.68 2.13 -5.57
CA GLY A 15 18.40 2.96 -4.40
C GLY A 15 17.89 2.17 -3.20
N PRO A 16 17.71 2.83 -2.04
CA PRO A 16 17.09 2.21 -0.88
C PRO A 16 15.64 1.81 -1.19
N ALA A 17 15.23 0.66 -0.68
CA ALA A 17 13.84 0.23 -0.75
C ALA A 17 12.94 1.14 0.09
N PHE A 18 11.64 1.06 -0.13
CA PHE A 18 10.66 1.70 0.74
C PHE A 18 10.76 1.09 2.16
N GLU A 19 10.90 1.94 3.17
CA GLU A 19 10.99 1.56 4.58
C GLU A 19 9.81 2.16 5.34
N ALA A 20 8.82 1.32 5.65
CA ALA A 20 7.64 1.72 6.41
C ALA A 20 8.01 2.10 7.86
N ASN A 21 7.66 3.31 8.27
CA ASN A 21 7.88 3.80 9.64
C ASN A 21 6.65 4.48 10.26
N GLU A 22 5.55 4.62 9.50
CA GLU A 22 4.27 5.12 9.98
C GLU A 22 3.14 4.36 9.29
N TYR A 23 2.08 4.04 10.04
CA TYR A 23 0.97 3.22 9.58
C TYR A 23 -0.36 3.87 9.92
N VAL A 24 -1.32 3.80 8.98
CA VAL A 24 -2.68 4.29 9.19
C VAL A 24 -3.65 3.13 8.97
N GLY A 25 -4.46 2.83 9.98
CA GLY A 25 -5.51 1.81 9.88
C GLY A 25 -6.58 2.22 8.86
N ILE A 26 -7.00 1.27 8.02
CA ILE A 26 -7.95 1.52 6.93
C ILE A 26 -9.09 0.50 6.85
N ASP A 27 -9.38 -0.23 7.92
CA ASP A 27 -10.45 -1.24 7.93
C ASP A 27 -11.80 -0.67 7.43
N ASP A 28 -12.16 0.54 7.88
CA ASP A 28 -13.40 1.22 7.49
C ASP A 28 -13.36 1.86 6.08
N THR A 29 -12.17 1.99 5.49
CA THR A 29 -11.97 2.75 4.23
C THR A 29 -11.37 1.92 3.09
N LEU A 30 -11.01 0.66 3.34
CA LEU A 30 -10.38 -0.23 2.35
C LEU A 30 -11.24 -0.38 1.07
N ASP A 31 -12.54 -0.59 1.22
CA ASP A 31 -13.43 -0.73 0.06
C ASP A 31 -13.58 0.59 -0.71
N THR A 32 -13.56 1.72 -0.01
CA THR A 32 -13.55 3.05 -0.66
C THR A 32 -12.28 3.25 -1.49
N LYS A 33 -11.12 2.85 -0.94
CA LYS A 33 -9.84 2.85 -1.67
C LYS A 33 -9.92 2.00 -2.94
N LEU A 34 -10.46 0.78 -2.84
CA LEU A 34 -10.57 -0.13 -3.99
C LEU A 34 -11.51 0.42 -5.06
N ALA A 35 -12.65 1.00 -4.66
CA ALA A 35 -13.58 1.67 -5.57
C ALA A 35 -12.91 2.86 -6.29
N ALA A 36 -12.13 3.67 -5.56
CA ALA A 36 -11.37 4.77 -6.15
C ALA A 36 -10.32 4.28 -7.16
N LEU A 37 -9.61 3.18 -6.86
CA LEU A 37 -8.64 2.58 -7.78
C LEU A 37 -9.30 2.00 -9.04
N ALA A 38 -10.50 1.43 -8.92
CA ALA A 38 -11.27 0.89 -10.05
C ALA A 38 -11.64 1.96 -11.09
N CYS A 39 -11.69 3.24 -10.72
CA CYS A 39 -11.93 4.35 -11.66
C CYS A 39 -10.79 4.52 -12.70
N TYR A 40 -9.57 4.05 -12.41
CA TYR A 40 -8.45 4.11 -13.33
C TYR A 40 -8.53 3.03 -14.41
N ARG A 41 -9.20 3.35 -15.52
CA ARG A 41 -9.38 2.44 -16.66
C ARG A 41 -8.04 1.92 -17.18
N LYS A 42 -7.98 0.60 -17.43
CA LYS A 42 -6.81 -0.15 -17.96
C LYS A 42 -5.60 -0.24 -17.02
N VAL A 43 -5.68 0.31 -15.80
CA VAL A 43 -4.62 0.22 -14.79
C VAL A 43 -4.83 -1.00 -13.89
N MET A 44 -6.08 -1.20 -13.44
CA MET A 44 -6.47 -2.38 -12.65
C MET A 44 -6.54 -3.62 -13.55
N ARG A 45 -6.07 -4.76 -13.05
CA ARG A 45 -6.07 -6.05 -13.77
C ARG A 45 -6.36 -7.19 -12.80
N PRO A 46 -6.82 -8.36 -13.31
CA PRO A 46 -6.98 -9.56 -12.49
C PRO A 46 -5.67 -9.97 -11.80
N PHE A 47 -5.80 -10.66 -10.67
CA PHE A 47 -4.68 -11.35 -10.03
C PHE A 47 -4.00 -12.32 -11.03
N PRO A 48 -2.66 -12.47 -11.04
CA PRO A 48 -1.66 -12.05 -10.05
C PRO A 48 -1.06 -10.66 -10.27
N HIS A 49 -1.74 -9.76 -10.98
CA HIS A 49 -1.22 -8.41 -11.19
C HIS A 49 -1.09 -7.64 -9.86
N PRO A 50 -0.02 -6.85 -9.65
CA PRO A 50 0.25 -6.12 -8.40
C PRO A 50 -0.84 -5.07 -8.06
N ARG A 51 -1.59 -4.61 -9.06
CA ARG A 51 -2.78 -3.75 -8.89
C ARG A 51 -4.11 -4.49 -9.07
N SER A 52 -4.13 -5.79 -8.75
CA SER A 52 -5.39 -6.49 -8.55
C SER A 52 -5.96 -6.14 -7.18
N GLU A 53 -7.29 -6.20 -7.04
CA GLU A 53 -7.94 -5.99 -5.76
C GLU A 53 -7.37 -6.93 -4.69
N GLU A 54 -7.17 -8.20 -5.05
CA GLU A 54 -6.57 -9.21 -4.17
C GLU A 54 -5.18 -8.83 -3.70
N ALA A 55 -4.28 -8.41 -4.61
CA ALA A 55 -2.94 -7.96 -4.25
C ALA A 55 -2.95 -6.72 -3.34
N ILE A 56 -3.86 -5.77 -3.59
CA ILE A 56 -3.98 -4.55 -2.78
C ILE A 56 -4.51 -4.85 -1.38
N ARG A 57 -5.51 -5.73 -1.25
CA ARG A 57 -6.01 -6.20 0.05
C ARG A 57 -4.91 -6.96 0.80
N GLY A 58 -4.20 -7.84 0.11
CA GLY A 58 -3.07 -8.58 0.68
C GLY A 58 -1.97 -7.68 1.21
N LEU A 59 -1.56 -6.66 0.45
CA LEU A 59 -0.58 -5.67 0.91
C LEU A 59 -1.08 -4.93 2.15
N ALA A 60 -2.34 -4.47 2.14
CA ALA A 60 -2.92 -3.77 3.28
C ALA A 60 -2.97 -4.66 4.54
N ALA A 61 -3.25 -5.95 4.40
CA ALA A 61 -3.24 -6.92 5.49
C ALA A 61 -1.82 -7.15 6.04
N VAL A 62 -0.81 -7.25 5.18
CA VAL A 62 0.60 -7.35 5.61
C VAL A 62 0.99 -6.12 6.42
N ARG A 63 0.69 -4.91 5.93
CA ARG A 63 0.96 -3.66 6.66
C ARG A 63 0.16 -3.55 7.96
N GLY A 64 -1.08 -4.03 7.98
CA GLY A 64 -1.87 -4.14 9.19
C GLY A 64 -1.20 -5.02 10.25
N ALA A 65 -0.77 -6.23 9.84
CA ALA A 65 -0.08 -7.16 10.72
C ALA A 65 1.24 -6.61 11.28
N GLU A 66 1.98 -5.81 10.52
CA GLU A 66 3.21 -5.13 10.96
C GLU A 66 2.97 -4.13 12.12
N CYS A 67 1.75 -3.61 12.27
CA CYS A 67 1.39 -2.62 13.30
C CYS A 67 0.25 -3.06 14.24
N GLY A 68 -0.18 -4.33 14.19
CA GLY A 68 -1.24 -4.87 15.04
C GLY A 68 -2.66 -4.43 14.68
N LEU A 69 -2.90 -4.02 13.43
CA LEU A 69 -4.19 -3.62 12.88
C LEU A 69 -4.72 -4.68 11.88
N GLY A 70 -5.99 -4.60 11.49
CA GLY A 70 -6.57 -5.47 10.46
C GLY A 70 -5.98 -5.19 9.09
N HIS A 71 -6.17 -3.96 8.60
CA HIS A 71 -5.57 -3.45 7.38
C HIS A 71 -4.96 -2.07 7.61
N ALA A 72 -3.80 -1.80 7.02
CA ALA A 72 -3.15 -0.50 7.12
C ALA A 72 -2.53 -0.04 5.79
N GLU A 73 -2.34 1.27 5.65
CA GLU A 73 -1.41 1.84 4.67
C GLU A 73 -0.11 2.22 5.36
N ALA A 74 1.00 1.88 4.72
CA ALA A 74 2.33 2.22 5.19
C ALA A 74 2.86 3.50 4.54
N PHE A 75 3.57 4.29 5.34
CA PHE A 75 4.24 5.52 4.96
C PHE A 75 5.71 5.47 5.41
N GLN A 76 6.52 6.25 4.71
CA GLN A 76 7.91 6.53 5.09
C GLN A 76 7.97 8.03 5.37
N THR A 77 7.69 8.39 6.60
CA THR A 77 7.67 9.75 7.11
C THR A 77 9.09 10.19 7.43
N VAL A 78 9.52 11.28 6.80
CA VAL A 78 10.88 11.84 6.98
C VAL A 78 10.90 12.87 8.11
N PHE A 79 9.77 13.53 8.35
CA PHE A 79 9.62 14.57 9.36
C PHE A 79 8.20 14.52 9.92
N SER A 80 8.09 14.54 11.24
CA SER A 80 6.82 14.63 11.95
C SER A 80 6.90 15.77 12.98
N THR A 81 5.81 16.54 13.10
CA THR A 81 5.65 17.54 14.16
C THR A 81 4.96 16.97 15.39
N TRP A 82 4.49 15.73 15.30
CA TRP A 82 3.92 15.01 16.43
C TRP A 82 5.08 14.55 17.30
N MET A 83 5.21 15.18 18.46
CA MET A 83 6.00 14.63 19.56
C MET A 83 5.07 13.73 20.35
N ASP A 84 5.47 12.47 20.54
CA ASP A 84 4.82 11.57 21.48
C ASP A 84 4.81 12.16 22.90
#